data_AF-A0A8H7W7X7-F1
#
_entry.id   AF-A0A8H7W7X7-F1
#
_cell.length_a   1.000
_cell.length_b   1.000
_cell.length_c   1.000
_cell.angle_alpha   90.00
_cell.angle_beta   90.00
_cell.angle_gamma   90.00
#
_symmetry.space_group_name_H-M   'P 1'
#
loop_
_entity.id
_entity.type
_entity.pdbx_description
1 polymer ?
#
loop_
_entity_poly.entity_id
_entity_poly.type
_entity_poly.pdbx_seq_one_letter_code
_entity_poly.pdbx_strand_id
1 'polypeptide(L)'
;MLFEGYSLLLPTRVLDISGPQPRLHVSSKDEIGEYVALSYYWGGPQAVLTRIANIASNKQALPLDNFPPTLQNAIQVTKRLGSSCLWIDALCIIQDSTEDKAIEINKMGSIYRNTTLTIFAANASSVNEGFLQLRKPGEVKLLLEDLSYTPDDPLDARAWVLQETLQSPRRLIFSAKELLWRCQAQEYKSITSSPRYYVPLTVHFPSDVFHPAKPNGFNTQTPKQVQQSRIHTWSTIVQDLTSRGITEKDDRLPAIAGIASELQVLWSDECVVGLWRRNLAAHLCWSPVKAHPTSRLPRAAVYRAPTWSWACLDGAVDFRNVDTFEVDVVKCALQLKSPQWALGWVNSTSVVLGAKAIAMSDMGTEVIKEGKFVQDIIRSPCTSMILILCLSGSKLAGPLLA
;
A
#
# COMPACT_ATOMS: atom_id res chain seq x y z
N MET A 1 -10.31 14.21 20.62
CA MET A 1 -8.96 13.77 20.98
C MET A 1 -8.16 13.66 19.69
N LEU A 2 -7.24 14.59 19.47
CA LEU A 2 -6.33 14.60 18.33
C LEU A 2 -5.25 13.53 18.58
N PHE A 3 -4.96 12.70 17.59
CA PHE A 3 -3.88 11.71 17.68
C PHE A 3 -2.55 12.43 17.89
N GLU A 4 -1.78 12.05 18.92
CA GLU A 4 -0.38 12.46 19.07
C GLU A 4 0.38 12.04 17.80
N GLY A 5 0.92 13.00 17.04
CA GLY A 5 1.66 12.75 15.80
C GLY A 5 1.02 13.27 14.50
N TYR A 6 -0.03 14.09 14.56
CA TYR A 6 -0.48 14.87 13.40
C TYR A 6 0.52 16.01 13.14
N SER A 7 1.20 15.98 12.00
CA SER A 7 1.98 17.12 11.54
C SER A 7 1.11 17.95 10.61
N LEU A 8 0.99 19.26 10.89
CA LEU A 8 0.31 20.20 9.99
C LEU A 8 1.25 20.71 8.88
N LEU A 9 2.45 20.12 8.74
CA LEU A 9 3.39 20.51 7.70
C LEU A 9 2.76 20.28 6.31
N LEU A 10 2.81 21.33 5.49
CA LEU A 10 2.39 21.23 4.11
C LEU A 10 3.37 20.34 3.32
N PRO A 11 2.87 19.61 2.31
CA PRO A 11 3.72 19.01 1.28
C PRO A 11 4.62 20.06 0.63
N THR A 12 5.69 19.62 -0.05
CA THR A 12 6.61 20.51 -0.77
C THR A 12 5.87 21.52 -1.65
N ARG A 13 4.78 21.07 -2.28
CA ARG A 13 3.90 21.89 -3.11
C ARG A 13 2.45 21.52 -2.89
N VAL A 14 1.57 22.54 -2.93
CA VAL A 14 0.11 22.38 -2.94
C VAL A 14 -0.49 23.35 -3.95
N LEU A 15 -1.70 23.07 -4.44
CA LEU A 15 -2.48 24.02 -5.22
C LEU A 15 -3.20 24.95 -4.26
N ASP A 16 -2.89 26.23 -4.35
CA ASP A 16 -3.69 27.29 -3.74
C ASP A 16 -4.86 27.61 -4.68
N ILE A 17 -6.06 27.34 -4.20
CA ILE A 17 -7.33 27.54 -4.93
C ILE A 17 -8.16 28.67 -4.33
N SER A 18 -7.60 29.50 -3.43
CA SER A 18 -8.29 30.65 -2.82
C SER A 18 -8.67 31.72 -3.86
N GLY A 19 -7.87 31.86 -4.92
CA GLY A 19 -8.07 32.82 -5.99
C GLY A 19 -9.06 32.40 -7.08
N PRO A 20 -9.28 33.28 -8.08
CA PRO A 20 -10.10 32.99 -9.25
C PRO A 20 -9.51 31.87 -10.11
N GLN A 21 -8.18 31.82 -10.21
CA GLN A 21 -7.42 30.75 -10.86
C GLN A 21 -6.55 30.04 -9.81
N PRO A 22 -6.47 28.70 -9.82
CA PRO A 22 -5.51 27.96 -9.03
C PRO A 22 -4.08 28.39 -9.34
N ARG A 23 -3.18 28.23 -8.37
CA ARG A 23 -1.74 28.37 -8.58
C ARG A 23 -0.99 27.33 -7.77
N LEU A 24 0.20 26.96 -8.24
CA LEU A 24 1.08 26.06 -7.52
C LEU A 24 1.86 26.83 -6.45
N HIS A 25 1.53 26.60 -5.19
CA HIS A 25 2.27 27.11 -4.05
C HIS A 25 3.45 26.19 -3.74
N VAL A 26 4.63 26.76 -3.50
CA VAL A 26 5.81 26.02 -3.01
C VAL A 26 5.96 26.34 -1.54
N SER A 27 5.75 25.34 -0.71
CA SER A 27 5.76 25.49 0.74
C SER A 27 7.18 25.76 1.26
N SER A 28 7.28 26.60 2.28
CA SER A 28 8.51 26.72 3.06
C SER A 28 8.73 25.47 3.91
N LYS A 29 9.98 25.22 4.34
CA LYS A 29 10.37 23.97 5.03
C LYS A 29 9.49 23.61 6.24
N ASP A 30 9.08 24.62 7.00
CA ASP A 30 8.30 24.48 8.23
C ASP A 30 6.89 25.10 8.09
N GLU A 31 6.43 25.27 6.86
CA GLU A 31 5.11 25.86 6.60
C GLU A 31 4.01 24.88 6.98
N ILE A 32 3.07 25.36 7.78
CA ILE A 32 1.94 24.58 8.26
C ILE A 32 0.64 25.04 7.63
N GLY A 33 -0.27 24.10 7.36
CA GLY A 33 -1.57 24.40 6.79
C GLY A 33 -2.43 23.15 6.61
N GLU A 34 -3.73 23.37 6.55
CA GLU A 34 -4.69 22.32 6.21
C GLU A 34 -4.77 22.18 4.68
N TYR A 35 -4.82 20.94 4.20
CA TYR A 35 -5.00 20.66 2.78
C TYR A 35 -5.82 19.39 2.57
N VAL A 36 -6.44 19.33 1.40
CA VAL A 36 -7.14 18.15 0.90
C VAL A 36 -6.25 17.46 -0.12
N ALA A 37 -6.25 16.13 -0.20
CA ALA A 37 -5.61 15.40 -1.30
C ALA A 37 -6.66 14.79 -2.24
N LEU A 38 -6.26 14.54 -3.49
CA LEU A 38 -7.05 13.79 -4.46
C LEU A 38 -6.43 12.41 -4.70
N SER A 39 -7.25 11.37 -4.60
CA SER A 39 -7.00 10.02 -5.11
C SER A 39 -7.90 9.78 -6.32
N TYR A 40 -7.31 9.50 -7.48
CA TYR A 40 -8.05 9.38 -8.74
C TYR A 40 -7.36 8.45 -9.75
N TYR A 41 -8.12 8.00 -10.75
CA TYR A 41 -7.61 7.17 -11.84
C TYR A 41 -7.14 8.06 -13.00
N TRP A 42 -5.88 7.93 -13.42
CA TRP A 42 -5.33 8.73 -14.51
C TRP A 42 -5.97 8.37 -15.86
N GLY A 43 -6.02 7.08 -16.21
CA GLY A 43 -6.83 6.55 -17.31
C GLY A 43 -6.43 7.01 -18.71
N GLY A 44 -5.14 7.33 -18.91
CA GLY A 44 -4.58 7.75 -20.19
C GLY A 44 -3.57 8.91 -20.06
N PRO A 45 -3.15 9.49 -21.20
CA PRO A 45 -2.28 10.65 -21.23
C PRO A 45 -2.87 11.83 -20.43
N GLN A 46 -2.04 12.44 -19.59
CA GLN A 46 -2.46 13.58 -18.77
C GLN A 46 -2.17 14.89 -19.51
N ALA A 47 -3.22 15.68 -19.74
CA ALA A 47 -3.11 16.97 -20.42
C ALA A 47 -2.42 18.04 -19.56
N VAL A 48 -2.65 18.01 -18.24
CA VAL A 48 -2.12 19.00 -17.30
C VAL A 48 -1.17 18.29 -16.33
N LEU A 49 0.13 18.53 -16.53
CA LEU A 49 1.21 18.02 -15.69
C LEU A 49 2.18 19.15 -15.34
N THR A 50 2.71 19.14 -14.13
CA THR A 50 3.85 19.98 -13.78
C THR A 50 5.14 19.36 -14.31
N ARG A 51 5.93 20.17 -15.02
CA ARG A 51 7.21 19.86 -15.64
C ARG A 51 8.22 20.95 -15.32
N ILE A 52 9.50 20.66 -15.47
CA ILE A 52 10.57 21.65 -15.27
C ILE A 52 10.31 22.92 -16.10
N ALA A 53 9.86 22.76 -17.34
CA ALA A 53 9.61 23.87 -18.25
C ALA A 53 8.42 24.77 -17.87
N ASN A 54 7.40 24.25 -17.16
CA ASN A 54 6.16 24.99 -16.87
C ASN A 54 5.95 25.28 -15.37
N ILE A 55 6.85 24.84 -14.49
CA ILE A 55 6.70 25.09 -13.04
C ILE A 55 6.64 26.59 -12.71
N ALA A 56 7.44 27.42 -13.40
CA ALA A 56 7.46 28.86 -13.18
C ALA A 56 6.11 29.52 -13.52
N SER A 57 5.48 29.12 -14.64
CA SER A 57 4.13 29.60 -15.00
C SER A 57 3.06 29.04 -14.08
N ASN A 58 3.15 27.78 -13.68
CA ASN A 58 2.17 27.13 -12.79
C ASN A 58 2.11 27.82 -11.41
N LYS A 59 3.23 28.41 -10.94
CA LYS A 59 3.26 29.22 -9.70
C LYS A 59 2.50 30.53 -9.81
N GLN A 60 2.33 31.07 -11.02
CA GLN A 60 1.59 32.31 -11.24
C GLN A 60 0.10 32.04 -11.37
N ALA A 61 -0.27 31.14 -12.28
CA ALA A 61 -1.66 30.72 -12.49
C ALA A 61 -1.72 29.41 -13.29
N LEU A 62 -2.77 28.65 -13.04
CA LEU A 62 -3.15 27.43 -13.75
C LEU A 62 -4.57 27.64 -14.30
N PRO A 63 -4.72 27.92 -15.61
CA PRO A 63 -6.04 28.16 -16.20
C PRO A 63 -6.97 26.97 -16.02
N LEU A 64 -8.07 27.16 -15.28
CA LEU A 64 -9.06 26.11 -14.98
C LEU A 64 -9.65 25.46 -16.23
N ASP A 65 -9.80 26.21 -17.32
CA ASP A 65 -10.38 25.73 -18.58
C ASP A 65 -9.55 24.59 -19.21
N ASN A 66 -8.27 24.49 -18.85
CA ASN A 66 -7.39 23.42 -19.33
C ASN A 66 -7.49 22.15 -18.48
N PHE A 67 -8.15 22.21 -17.32
CA PHE A 67 -8.19 21.09 -16.39
C PHE A 67 -9.18 20.03 -16.87
N PRO A 68 -8.83 18.74 -16.81
CA PRO A 68 -9.81 17.69 -17.06
C PRO A 68 -10.94 17.71 -16.01
N PRO A 69 -12.13 17.18 -16.36
CA PRO A 69 -13.29 17.15 -15.47
C PRO A 69 -13.03 16.61 -14.05
N THR A 70 -12.20 15.58 -13.87
CA THR A 70 -11.88 15.06 -12.53
C THR A 70 -11.13 16.07 -11.67
N LEU A 71 -10.19 16.84 -12.24
CA LEU A 71 -9.46 17.85 -11.47
C LEU A 71 -10.34 19.07 -11.16
N GLN A 72 -11.20 19.48 -12.10
CA GLN A 72 -12.19 20.54 -11.86
C GLN A 72 -13.15 20.17 -10.73
N ASN A 73 -13.68 18.95 -10.74
CA ASN A 73 -14.54 18.41 -9.69
C ASN A 73 -13.83 18.42 -8.33
N ALA A 74 -12.55 18.02 -8.28
CA ALA A 74 -11.77 18.04 -7.05
C ALA A 74 -11.61 19.46 -6.47
N ILE A 75 -11.34 20.45 -7.33
CA ILE A 75 -11.27 21.87 -6.93
C ILE A 75 -12.63 22.34 -6.41
N GLN A 76 -13.71 22.03 -7.12
CA GLN A 76 -15.07 22.40 -6.71
C GLN A 76 -15.44 21.81 -5.34
N VAL A 77 -15.18 20.53 -5.11
CA VAL A 77 -15.45 19.86 -3.83
C VAL A 77 -14.58 20.46 -2.73
N THR A 78 -13.30 20.68 -2.98
CA THR A 78 -12.38 21.27 -2.00
C THR A 78 -12.84 22.66 -1.55
N LYS A 79 -13.26 23.52 -2.49
CA LYS A 79 -13.84 24.84 -2.18
C LYS A 79 -15.12 24.71 -1.34
N ARG A 80 -16.01 23.77 -1.69
CA ARG A 80 -17.27 23.55 -0.94
C ARG A 80 -17.06 23.00 0.46
N LEU A 81 -15.96 22.30 0.69
CA LEU A 81 -15.54 21.83 2.02
C LEU A 81 -14.88 22.94 2.86
N GLY A 82 -14.67 24.13 2.29
CA GLY A 82 -14.06 25.28 2.98
C GLY A 82 -12.54 25.24 3.03
N SER A 83 -11.88 24.38 2.24
CA SER A 83 -10.43 24.36 2.13
C SER A 83 -9.94 25.12 0.89
N SER A 84 -8.79 25.78 1.02
CA SER A 84 -8.13 26.53 -0.04
C SER A 84 -6.87 25.85 -0.58
N CYS A 85 -6.46 24.71 0.00
CA CYS A 85 -5.27 23.97 -0.42
C CYS A 85 -5.64 22.56 -0.89
N LEU A 86 -5.18 22.20 -2.09
CA LEU A 86 -5.42 20.89 -2.70
C LEU A 86 -4.11 20.27 -3.19
N TRP A 87 -3.87 19.02 -2.86
CA TRP A 87 -2.73 18.24 -3.35
C TRP A 87 -3.19 17.26 -4.44
N ILE A 88 -2.54 17.33 -5.60
CA ILE A 88 -2.76 16.44 -6.75
C ILE A 88 -1.40 16.03 -7.29
N ASP A 89 -1.10 14.74 -7.31
CA ASP A 89 0.19 14.17 -7.74
C ASP A 89 0.69 14.73 -9.07
N ALA A 90 -0.17 14.78 -10.09
CA ALA A 90 0.13 15.30 -11.43
C ALA A 90 0.61 16.76 -11.45
N LEU A 91 0.21 17.56 -10.45
CA LEU A 91 0.50 19.01 -10.38
C LEU A 91 1.51 19.36 -9.28
N CYS A 92 1.53 18.61 -8.19
CA CYS A 92 2.41 18.83 -7.05
C CYS A 92 3.76 18.11 -7.16
N ILE A 93 3.93 17.23 -8.16
CA ILE A 93 5.19 16.54 -8.46
C ILE A 93 5.67 16.94 -9.86
N ILE A 94 6.98 17.18 -10.00
CA ILE A 94 7.61 17.51 -11.28
C ILE A 94 7.79 16.21 -12.09
N GLN A 95 6.90 15.98 -13.05
CA GLN A 95 6.73 14.68 -13.71
C GLN A 95 7.90 14.27 -14.61
N ASP A 96 8.75 15.21 -15.02
CA ASP A 96 9.94 14.97 -15.85
C ASP A 96 11.26 15.06 -15.07
N SER A 97 11.24 15.26 -13.73
CA SER A 97 12.44 15.16 -12.87
C SER A 97 12.45 13.83 -12.12
N THR A 98 13.52 13.05 -12.29
CA THR A 98 13.75 11.80 -11.56
C THR A 98 13.97 12.03 -10.07
N GLU A 99 14.67 13.10 -9.72
CA GLU A 99 15.02 13.47 -8.35
C GLU A 99 13.78 13.94 -7.58
N ASP A 100 12.97 14.82 -8.18
CA ASP A 100 11.76 15.33 -7.54
C ASP A 100 10.72 14.21 -7.36
N LYS A 101 10.51 13.37 -8.38
CA LYS A 101 9.64 12.19 -8.27
C LYS A 101 10.09 11.27 -7.14
N ALA A 102 11.37 10.96 -7.05
CA ALA A 102 11.92 10.15 -5.98
C ALA A 102 11.62 10.73 -4.59
N ILE A 103 11.86 12.03 -4.39
CA ILE A 103 11.62 12.71 -3.12
C ILE A 103 10.13 12.69 -2.75
N GLU A 104 9.25 13.04 -3.69
CA GLU A 104 7.82 13.15 -3.42
C GLU A 104 7.14 11.78 -3.27
N ILE A 105 7.58 10.75 -4.01
CA ILE A 105 7.10 9.36 -3.84
C ILE A 105 7.42 8.85 -2.44
N ASN A 106 8.63 9.11 -1.93
CA ASN A 106 8.99 8.75 -0.55
C ASN A 106 8.13 9.48 0.50
N LYS A 107 7.65 10.69 0.18
CA LYS A 107 6.76 11.47 1.04
C LYS A 107 5.29 11.11 0.89
N MET A 108 4.87 10.38 -0.16
CA MET A 108 3.46 10.11 -0.44
C MET A 108 2.72 9.60 0.79
N GLY A 109 3.32 8.69 1.56
CA GLY A 109 2.70 8.22 2.79
C GLY A 109 2.34 9.36 3.74
N SER A 110 3.33 10.17 4.13
CA SER A 110 3.13 11.34 4.98
C SER A 110 2.16 12.38 4.37
N ILE A 111 2.16 12.54 3.04
CA ILE A 111 1.26 13.44 2.34
C ILE A 111 -0.20 13.00 2.53
N TYR A 112 -0.53 11.72 2.34
CA TYR A 112 -1.92 11.27 2.57
C TYR A 112 -2.27 11.23 4.06
N ARG A 113 -1.31 10.85 4.92
CA ARG A 113 -1.48 10.83 6.37
C ARG A 113 -1.79 12.18 6.99
N ASN A 114 -1.16 13.26 6.52
CA ASN A 114 -1.31 14.58 7.13
C ASN A 114 -2.48 15.39 6.53
N THR A 115 -3.23 14.82 5.57
CA THR A 115 -4.40 15.49 5.01
C THR A 115 -5.47 15.78 6.06
N THR A 116 -6.22 16.87 5.85
CA THR A 116 -7.49 17.06 6.57
C THR A 116 -8.51 16.01 6.13
N LEU A 117 -8.53 15.74 4.83
CA LEU A 117 -9.40 14.79 4.13
C LEU A 117 -8.78 14.43 2.77
N THR A 118 -8.99 13.20 2.33
CA THR A 118 -8.71 12.80 0.95
C THR A 118 -10.02 12.55 0.19
N ILE A 119 -10.15 13.16 -0.99
CA ILE A 119 -11.23 12.91 -1.95
C ILE A 119 -10.85 11.70 -2.80
N PHE A 120 -11.70 10.69 -2.86
CA PHE A 120 -11.55 9.52 -3.73
C PHE A 120 -12.55 9.63 -4.87
N ALA A 121 -12.04 9.85 -6.09
CA ALA A 121 -12.83 9.82 -7.33
C ALA A 121 -13.05 8.37 -7.80
N ALA A 122 -13.67 7.56 -6.95
CA ALA A 122 -13.68 6.10 -7.07
C ALA A 122 -14.49 5.58 -8.26
N ASN A 123 -15.54 6.30 -8.65
CA ASN A 123 -16.43 5.96 -9.77
C ASN A 123 -15.88 6.33 -11.17
N ALA A 124 -14.72 6.98 -11.27
CA ALA A 124 -14.15 7.43 -12.53
C ALA A 124 -12.96 6.54 -12.94
N SER A 125 -12.98 6.04 -14.18
CA SER A 125 -11.89 5.23 -14.76
C SER A 125 -10.86 6.07 -15.52
N SER A 126 -11.10 7.38 -15.64
CA SER A 126 -10.19 8.32 -16.30
C SER A 126 -10.33 9.72 -15.73
N VAL A 127 -9.26 10.50 -15.79
CA VAL A 127 -9.25 11.92 -15.40
C VAL A 127 -10.23 12.76 -16.22
N ASN A 128 -10.60 12.27 -17.42
CA ASN A 128 -11.49 12.95 -18.35
C ASN A 128 -12.99 12.72 -18.08
N GLU A 129 -13.35 11.78 -17.20
CA GLU A 129 -14.76 11.46 -16.93
C GLU A 129 -15.39 12.40 -15.90
N GLY A 130 -14.62 12.80 -14.89
CA GLY A 130 -15.16 13.46 -13.72
C GLY A 130 -15.97 12.52 -12.82
N PHE A 131 -16.12 12.89 -11.54
CA PHE A 131 -16.73 12.02 -10.52
C PHE A 131 -18.02 12.59 -9.90
N LEU A 132 -18.41 13.83 -10.26
CA LEU A 132 -19.66 14.47 -9.82
C LEU A 132 -20.86 14.19 -10.74
N GLN A 133 -20.75 13.22 -11.65
CA GLN A 133 -21.81 12.91 -12.60
C GLN A 133 -23.12 12.57 -11.87
N LEU A 134 -24.25 13.03 -12.44
CA LEU A 134 -25.58 12.67 -11.94
C LEU A 134 -25.75 11.16 -12.05
N ARG A 135 -26.06 10.51 -10.93
CA ARG A 135 -26.38 9.07 -10.91
C ARG A 135 -27.60 8.88 -11.81
N LYS A 136 -27.47 8.07 -12.86
CA LYS A 136 -28.65 7.61 -13.61
C LYS A 136 -29.53 6.85 -12.61
N PRO A 137 -30.84 7.15 -12.51
CA PRO A 137 -31.73 6.32 -11.71
C PRO A 137 -31.62 4.89 -12.23
N GLY A 138 -31.02 4.00 -11.43
CA GLY A 138 -31.00 2.58 -11.77
C GLY A 138 -32.42 2.02 -11.68
N GLU A 139 -32.68 0.89 -12.34
CA GLU A 139 -33.88 0.09 -12.03
C GLU A 139 -33.92 -0.17 -10.52
N VAL A 140 -34.98 0.31 -9.86
CA VAL A 140 -35.22 0.01 -8.45
C VAL A 140 -35.69 -1.44 -8.38
N LYS A 141 -34.74 -2.38 -8.31
CA LYS A 141 -35.04 -3.74 -7.88
C LYS A 141 -35.20 -3.70 -6.37
N LEU A 142 -36.43 -3.95 -5.89
CA LEU A 142 -36.72 -4.27 -4.50
C LEU A 142 -36.08 -5.61 -4.17
N LEU A 143 -34.78 -5.60 -3.85
CA LEU A 143 -34.07 -6.76 -3.32
C LEU A 143 -34.38 -6.82 -1.82
N LEU A 144 -35.05 -7.88 -1.40
CA LEU A 144 -35.27 -8.29 -0.01
C LEU A 144 -34.05 -9.05 0.56
N GLU A 145 -32.86 -8.88 -0.02
CA GLU A 145 -31.63 -9.60 0.33
C GLU A 145 -30.50 -8.65 0.72
N ASP A 146 -29.54 -9.22 1.45
CA ASP A 146 -28.37 -8.64 2.09
C ASP A 146 -27.99 -7.24 1.61
N LEU A 147 -28.18 -6.25 2.50
CA LEU A 147 -27.88 -4.84 2.23
C LEU A 147 -26.38 -4.56 2.10
N SER A 148 -25.54 -5.56 2.36
CA SER A 148 -24.10 -5.49 2.14
C SER A 148 -23.75 -5.54 0.65
N TYR A 149 -22.84 -4.67 0.21
CA TYR A 149 -22.24 -4.80 -1.11
C TYR A 149 -20.78 -4.38 -1.09
N THR A 150 -20.00 -5.01 -1.96
CA THR A 150 -18.65 -4.61 -2.30
C THR A 150 -18.71 -3.81 -3.61
N PRO A 151 -18.27 -2.56 -3.64
CA PRO A 151 -18.22 -1.80 -4.89
C PRO A 151 -17.10 -2.33 -5.78
N ASP A 152 -17.40 -2.39 -7.07
CA ASP A 152 -16.43 -2.60 -8.13
C ASP A 152 -15.95 -1.23 -8.62
N ASP A 153 -15.32 -0.46 -7.72
CA ASP A 153 -14.82 0.87 -8.02
C ASP A 153 -13.45 0.77 -8.73
N PRO A 154 -13.29 1.30 -9.96
CA PRO A 154 -12.05 1.17 -10.74
C PRO A 154 -10.78 1.65 -10.03
N LEU A 155 -10.93 2.61 -9.12
CA LEU A 155 -9.83 3.16 -8.34
C LEU A 155 -9.19 2.12 -7.42
N ASP A 156 -9.98 1.22 -6.82
CA ASP A 156 -9.49 0.21 -5.88
C ASP A 156 -8.61 -0.86 -6.58
N ALA A 157 -8.74 -1.01 -7.90
CA ALA A 157 -7.88 -1.91 -8.67
C ALA A 157 -6.42 -1.43 -8.77
N ARG A 158 -6.06 -0.22 -8.33
CA ARG A 158 -4.69 0.33 -8.44
C ARG A 158 -3.86 0.09 -7.17
N ALA A 159 -2.63 -0.40 -7.33
CA ALA A 159 -1.74 -0.72 -6.19
C ALA A 159 -1.44 0.50 -5.30
N TRP A 160 -1.15 1.66 -5.89
CA TRP A 160 -0.88 2.91 -5.16
C TRP A 160 -2.07 3.36 -4.28
N VAL A 161 -3.30 3.08 -4.71
CA VAL A 161 -4.53 3.46 -3.98
C VAL A 161 -4.64 2.75 -2.63
N LEU A 162 -4.00 1.58 -2.47
CA LEU A 162 -3.92 0.92 -1.18
C LEU A 162 -3.21 1.83 -0.15
N GLN A 163 -2.06 2.40 -0.52
CA GLN A 163 -1.33 3.32 0.36
C GLN A 163 -2.16 4.57 0.70
N GLU A 164 -2.77 5.16 -0.32
CA GLU A 164 -3.62 6.35 -0.19
C GLU A 164 -4.81 6.07 0.75
N THR A 165 -5.40 4.88 0.63
CA THR A 165 -6.52 4.41 1.44
C THR A 165 -6.15 4.21 2.90
N LEU A 166 -5.05 3.48 3.16
CA LEU A 166 -4.68 3.08 4.51
C LEU A 166 -4.09 4.26 5.31
N GLN A 167 -3.47 5.22 4.64
CA GLN A 167 -2.85 6.36 5.30
C GLN A 167 -3.75 7.57 5.46
N SER A 168 -4.78 7.75 4.62
CA SER A 168 -5.71 8.87 4.77
C SER A 168 -6.54 8.78 6.06
N PRO A 169 -6.46 9.77 6.98
CA PRO A 169 -7.21 9.75 8.24
C PRO A 169 -8.71 9.89 8.04
N ARG A 170 -9.12 10.65 7.03
CA ARG A 170 -10.50 10.84 6.61
C ARG A 170 -10.59 10.68 5.10
N ARG A 171 -11.66 10.07 4.63
CA ARG A 171 -11.91 9.80 3.20
C ARG A 171 -13.34 10.13 2.84
N LEU A 172 -13.49 10.90 1.76
CA LEU A 172 -14.76 11.17 1.10
C LEU A 172 -14.73 10.47 -0.25
N ILE A 173 -15.52 9.41 -0.38
CA ILE A 173 -15.43 8.48 -1.52
C ILE A 173 -16.67 8.65 -2.40
N PHE A 174 -16.44 9.12 -3.62
CA PHE A 174 -17.44 9.19 -4.68
C PHE A 174 -17.47 7.83 -5.39
N SER A 175 -18.14 6.86 -4.78
CA SER A 175 -18.33 5.50 -5.32
C SER A 175 -19.43 5.47 -6.37
N ALA A 176 -19.46 4.43 -7.20
CA ALA A 176 -20.48 4.26 -8.24
C ALA A 176 -21.91 4.26 -7.68
N LYS A 177 -22.11 3.75 -6.46
CA LYS A 177 -23.46 3.56 -5.87
C LYS A 177 -23.83 4.65 -4.86
N GLU A 178 -22.88 5.19 -4.10
CA GLU A 178 -23.16 6.19 -3.07
C GLU A 178 -21.96 7.08 -2.72
N LEU A 179 -22.22 8.11 -1.91
CA LEU A 179 -21.18 8.96 -1.34
C LEU A 179 -20.87 8.43 0.06
N LEU A 180 -19.63 7.99 0.27
CA LEU A 180 -19.21 7.36 1.52
C LEU A 180 -18.26 8.27 2.28
N TRP A 181 -18.38 8.22 3.61
CA TRP A 181 -17.43 8.81 4.53
C TRP A 181 -16.75 7.72 5.36
N ARG A 182 -15.43 7.80 5.49
CA ARG A 182 -14.68 7.03 6.49
C ARG A 182 -13.73 7.94 7.25
N CYS A 183 -13.66 7.77 8.55
CA CYS A 183 -12.65 8.35 9.43
C CYS A 183 -11.93 7.20 10.13
N GLN A 184 -10.62 7.20 10.31
CA GLN A 184 -9.92 6.08 10.97
C GLN A 184 -10.42 5.78 12.40
N ALA A 185 -11.06 6.74 13.07
CA ALA A 185 -11.70 6.54 14.37
C ALA A 185 -13.12 5.95 14.31
N GLN A 186 -13.69 5.75 13.12
CA GLN A 186 -15.08 5.28 12.93
C GLN A 186 -15.17 4.32 11.73
N GLU A 187 -16.18 3.46 11.72
CA GLU A 187 -16.47 2.65 10.53
C GLU A 187 -17.03 3.50 9.37
N TYR A 188 -17.11 2.91 8.18
CA TYR A 188 -17.72 3.55 7.01
C TYR A 188 -19.16 3.95 7.30
N LYS A 189 -19.53 5.17 6.88
CA LYS A 189 -20.90 5.68 6.97
C LYS A 189 -21.30 6.24 5.62
N SER A 190 -22.45 5.81 5.10
CA SER A 190 -23.06 6.50 3.96
C SER A 190 -23.43 7.91 4.39
N ILE A 191 -23.07 8.91 3.57
CA ILE A 191 -23.49 10.30 3.80
C ILE A 191 -24.93 10.50 3.30
N THR A 192 -25.34 9.68 2.32
CA THR A 192 -26.71 9.67 1.82
C THR A 192 -27.60 8.76 2.68
N SER A 193 -28.90 9.06 2.78
CA SER A 193 -29.90 8.18 3.41
C SER A 193 -30.05 6.88 2.60
N SER A 194 -29.08 5.99 2.71
CA SER A 194 -28.97 4.70 2.02
C SER A 194 -29.12 3.59 3.05
N PRO A 195 -29.98 2.59 2.82
CA PRO A 195 -30.04 1.41 3.68
C PRO A 195 -28.85 0.46 3.45
N ARG A 196 -27.96 0.73 2.48
CA ARG A 196 -26.85 -0.17 2.12
C ARG A 196 -25.69 -0.06 3.10
N TYR A 197 -25.01 -1.18 3.30
CA TYR A 197 -23.76 -1.25 4.07
C TYR A 197 -22.59 -1.53 3.12
N TYR A 198 -21.62 -0.61 3.10
CA TYR A 198 -20.41 -0.74 2.28
C TYR A 198 -19.42 -1.70 2.96
N VAL A 199 -19.02 -2.75 2.25
CA VAL A 199 -17.96 -3.66 2.69
C VAL A 199 -16.67 -3.30 1.93
N PRO A 200 -15.65 -2.73 2.59
CA PRO A 200 -14.37 -2.42 1.94
C PRO A 200 -13.68 -3.67 1.41
N LEU A 201 -13.08 -3.56 0.22
CA LEU A 201 -12.11 -4.55 -0.29
C LEU A 201 -10.81 -4.56 0.55
N THR A 202 -10.45 -3.41 1.13
CA THR A 202 -9.29 -3.28 2.00
C THR A 202 -9.59 -3.84 3.38
N VAL A 203 -8.73 -4.75 3.83
CA VAL A 203 -8.74 -5.40 5.14
C VAL A 203 -9.15 -4.44 6.25
N HIS A 204 -10.07 -4.86 7.11
CA HIS A 204 -10.24 -4.23 8.42
C HIS A 204 -8.94 -4.41 9.18
N PHE A 205 -8.17 -3.33 9.32
CA PHE A 205 -7.05 -3.32 10.24
C PHE A 205 -7.59 -3.68 11.64
N PRO A 206 -7.04 -4.71 12.29
CA PRO A 206 -7.37 -4.91 13.69
C PRO A 206 -6.93 -3.65 14.45
N SER A 207 -7.74 -3.24 15.42
CA SER A 207 -7.61 -1.93 16.09
C SER A 207 -6.27 -1.75 16.82
N ASP A 208 -5.58 -2.86 17.10
CA ASP A 208 -4.24 -3.01 17.65
C ASP A 208 -3.11 -2.62 16.68
N VAL A 209 -3.38 -2.52 15.37
CA VAL A 209 -2.39 -2.12 14.35
C VAL A 209 -2.06 -0.63 14.40
N PHE A 210 -2.88 0.20 15.04
CA PHE A 210 -2.58 1.64 15.23
C PHE A 210 -2.64 2.08 16.69
N HIS A 211 -3.13 1.21 17.58
CA HIS A 211 -3.12 1.46 19.00
C HIS A 211 -2.07 0.54 19.62
N PRO A 212 -0.95 1.07 20.13
CA PRO A 212 -0.18 0.30 21.11
C PRO A 212 -1.18 -0.11 22.17
N ALA A 213 -1.30 -1.43 22.43
CA ALA A 213 -2.32 -2.03 23.30
C ALA A 213 -2.68 -1.07 24.43
N LYS A 214 -3.80 -0.35 24.31
CA LYS A 214 -4.26 0.46 25.44
C LYS A 214 -4.54 -0.56 26.53
N PRO A 215 -3.94 -0.45 27.72
CA PRO A 215 -4.28 -1.28 28.86
C PRO A 215 -5.66 -0.89 29.40
N ASN A 216 -6.66 -0.75 28.53
CA ASN A 216 -8.05 -0.54 28.91
C ASN A 216 -8.67 -1.91 29.19
N GLY A 217 -8.19 -2.55 30.27
CA GLY A 217 -8.91 -3.52 31.11
C GLY A 217 -9.36 -4.87 30.52
N PHE A 218 -9.41 -5.09 29.21
CA PHE A 218 -10.09 -6.25 28.63
C PHE A 218 -9.35 -6.99 27.51
N ASN A 219 -8.13 -6.59 27.12
CA ASN A 219 -7.38 -7.26 26.06
C ASN A 219 -5.94 -7.56 26.51
N THR A 220 -5.74 -8.67 27.24
CA THR A 220 -4.43 -9.22 27.57
C THR A 220 -3.95 -10.15 26.45
N GLN A 221 -3.62 -9.59 25.28
CA GLN A 221 -2.96 -10.37 24.23
C GLN A 221 -1.58 -10.81 24.74
N THR A 222 -1.29 -12.11 24.63
CA THR A 222 0.05 -12.65 24.88
C THR A 222 1.03 -12.17 23.80
N PRO A 223 2.35 -12.12 24.07
CA PRO A 223 3.35 -11.76 23.05
C PRO A 223 3.24 -12.59 21.76
N LYS A 224 2.88 -13.87 21.88
CA LYS A 224 2.66 -14.77 20.73
C LYS A 224 1.46 -14.33 19.88
N GLN A 225 0.34 -13.97 20.51
CA GLN A 225 -0.85 -13.48 19.81
C GLN A 225 -0.59 -12.15 19.11
N VAL A 226 0.14 -11.23 19.74
CA VAL A 226 0.54 -9.96 19.11
C VAL A 226 1.37 -10.23 17.85
N GLN A 227 2.32 -11.15 17.90
CA GLN A 227 3.14 -11.48 16.72
C GLN A 227 2.33 -12.14 15.61
N GLN A 228 1.43 -13.07 15.96
CA GLN A 228 0.51 -13.67 14.98
C GLN A 228 -0.39 -12.61 14.31
N SER A 229 -0.91 -11.65 15.08
CA SER A 229 -1.68 -10.52 14.56
C SER A 229 -0.86 -9.68 13.56
N ARG A 230 0.41 -9.38 13.88
CA ARG A 230 1.32 -8.63 12.99
C ARG A 230 1.64 -9.38 11.69
N ILE A 231 1.93 -10.68 11.79
CA ILE A 231 2.18 -11.56 10.63
C ILE A 231 0.97 -11.56 9.71
N HIS A 232 -0.22 -11.80 10.29
CA HIS A 232 -1.47 -11.85 9.54
C HIS A 232 -1.74 -10.50 8.86
N THR A 233 -1.66 -9.40 9.63
CA THR A 233 -1.86 -8.04 9.14
C THR A 233 -0.97 -7.73 7.95
N TRP A 234 0.34 -7.94 8.06
CA TRP A 234 1.26 -7.64 6.96
C TRP A 234 1.01 -8.54 5.74
N SER A 235 0.76 -9.83 5.98
CA SER A 235 0.44 -10.78 4.90
C SER A 235 -0.78 -10.33 4.11
N THR A 236 -1.83 -9.85 4.78
CA THR A 236 -3.03 -9.38 4.09
C THR A 236 -2.81 -8.07 3.34
N ILE A 237 -2.01 -7.14 3.88
CA ILE A 237 -1.66 -5.91 3.13
C ILE A 237 -0.90 -6.26 1.84
N VAL A 238 0.05 -7.19 1.91
CA VAL A 238 0.81 -7.62 0.73
C VAL A 238 -0.07 -8.38 -0.25
N GLN A 239 -0.94 -9.28 0.20
CA GLN A 239 -1.91 -9.97 -0.66
C GLN A 239 -2.79 -8.96 -1.43
N ASP A 240 -3.36 -7.98 -0.71
CA ASP A 240 -4.18 -6.91 -1.30
C ASP A 240 -3.37 -6.12 -2.34
N LEU A 241 -2.19 -5.59 -1.96
CA LEU A 241 -1.32 -4.85 -2.88
C LEU A 241 -1.00 -5.65 -4.15
N THR A 242 -0.60 -6.91 -3.99
CA THR A 242 -0.12 -7.73 -5.11
C THR A 242 -1.23 -8.20 -6.04
N SER A 243 -2.48 -8.24 -5.55
CA SER A 243 -3.69 -8.48 -6.35
C SER A 243 -4.12 -7.29 -7.20
N ARG A 244 -3.64 -6.07 -6.87
CA ARG A 244 -3.96 -4.84 -7.60
C ARG A 244 -3.06 -4.66 -8.81
N GLY A 245 -3.56 -3.93 -9.80
CA GLY A 245 -2.82 -3.52 -10.99
C GLY A 245 -1.79 -2.44 -10.67
N ILE A 246 -0.59 -2.59 -11.24
CA ILE A 246 0.50 -1.61 -11.18
C ILE A 246 1.07 -1.41 -12.58
N THR A 247 1.15 -0.15 -13.03
CA THR A 247 1.63 0.19 -14.38
C THR A 247 3.15 0.03 -14.45
N GLU A 248 3.86 0.73 -13.56
CA GLU A 248 5.31 0.61 -13.43
C GLU A 248 5.63 -0.55 -12.49
N LYS A 249 6.06 -1.68 -13.05
CA LYS A 249 6.25 -2.90 -12.26
C LYS A 249 7.31 -2.74 -11.16
N ASP A 250 8.26 -1.83 -11.35
CA ASP A 250 9.31 -1.53 -10.36
C ASP A 250 8.79 -0.73 -9.14
N ASP A 251 7.55 -0.24 -9.18
CA ASP A 251 6.93 0.50 -8.10
C ASP A 251 6.33 -0.38 -7.00
N ARG A 252 6.45 -1.71 -7.07
CA ARG A 252 5.81 -2.60 -6.07
C ARG A 252 6.26 -2.35 -4.62
N LEU A 253 7.56 -2.17 -4.39
CA LEU A 253 8.07 -1.80 -3.06
C LEU A 253 7.75 -0.33 -2.71
N PRO A 254 8.00 0.64 -3.61
CA PRO A 254 7.55 2.02 -3.40
C PRO A 254 6.07 2.18 -3.04
N ALA A 255 5.17 1.42 -3.66
CA ALA A 255 3.72 1.51 -3.47
C ALA A 255 3.23 1.06 -2.09
N ILE A 256 4.07 0.40 -1.30
CA ILE A 256 3.78 -0.01 0.09
C ILE A 256 4.76 0.60 1.10
N ALA A 257 5.81 1.29 0.62
CA ALA A 257 6.90 1.79 1.46
C ALA A 257 6.42 2.76 2.55
N GLY A 258 5.41 3.58 2.27
CA GLY A 258 4.84 4.48 3.28
C GLY A 258 4.16 3.70 4.41
N ILE A 259 3.40 2.63 4.08
CA ILE A 259 2.76 1.77 5.09
C ILE A 259 3.83 1.07 5.92
N ALA A 260 4.84 0.51 5.24
CA ALA A 260 5.97 -0.15 5.89
C ALA A 260 6.71 0.80 6.84
N SER A 261 6.97 2.05 6.45
CA SER A 261 7.66 3.04 7.27
C SER A 261 6.92 3.31 8.59
N GLU A 262 5.60 3.40 8.55
CA GLU A 262 4.78 3.65 9.73
C GLU A 262 4.75 2.46 10.68
N LEU A 263 4.54 1.26 10.12
CA LEU A 263 4.56 0.03 10.88
C LEU A 263 5.95 -0.25 11.45
N GLN A 264 7.02 0.24 10.82
CA GLN A 264 8.40 0.06 11.30
C GLN A 264 8.60 0.75 12.64
N VAL A 265 8.10 1.99 12.76
CA VAL A 265 8.11 2.75 14.00
C VAL A 265 7.22 2.07 15.04
N LEU A 266 5.97 1.75 14.68
CA LEU A 266 4.98 1.24 15.62
C LEU A 266 5.32 -0.17 16.14
N TRP A 267 5.80 -1.06 15.27
CA TRP A 267 6.15 -2.42 15.65
C TRP A 267 7.55 -2.51 16.26
N SER A 268 8.32 -1.43 16.16
CA SER A 268 9.74 -1.38 16.53
C SER A 268 10.50 -2.56 15.93
N ASP A 269 10.22 -2.84 14.66
CA ASP A 269 10.81 -3.92 13.85
C ASP A 269 11.42 -3.30 12.60
N GLU A 270 12.13 -4.06 11.79
CA GLU A 270 12.77 -3.59 10.55
C GLU A 270 12.11 -4.25 9.34
N CYS A 271 11.69 -3.45 8.35
CA CYS A 271 11.16 -3.96 7.09
C CYS A 271 12.30 -4.09 6.06
N VAL A 272 12.57 -5.32 5.65
CA VAL A 272 13.60 -5.66 4.67
C VAL A 272 12.92 -6.15 3.40
N VAL A 273 12.99 -5.35 2.32
CA VAL A 273 12.39 -5.65 0.99
C VAL A 273 10.95 -6.18 1.05
N GLY A 274 10.13 -5.55 1.88
CA GLY A 274 8.72 -5.91 2.03
C GLY A 274 8.45 -7.10 2.96
N LEU A 275 9.42 -7.53 3.77
CA LEU A 275 9.26 -8.54 4.82
C LEU A 275 9.81 -8.04 6.16
N TRP A 276 9.20 -8.45 7.28
CA TRP A 276 9.62 -8.01 8.62
C TRP A 276 10.71 -8.88 9.22
N ARG A 277 11.77 -8.28 9.78
CA ARG A 277 12.94 -8.97 10.31
C ARG A 277 12.59 -9.94 11.45
N ARG A 278 11.79 -9.54 12.45
CA ARG A 278 11.40 -10.45 13.56
C ARG A 278 10.52 -11.60 13.10
N ASN A 279 9.73 -11.38 12.05
CA ASN A 279 8.75 -12.34 11.54
C ASN A 279 9.17 -12.92 10.18
N LEU A 280 10.48 -12.91 9.88
CA LEU A 280 10.98 -13.18 8.54
C LEU A 280 10.67 -14.61 8.09
N ALA A 281 10.80 -15.60 8.97
CA ALA A 281 10.47 -16.99 8.64
C ALA A 281 9.02 -17.16 8.17
N ALA A 282 8.07 -16.58 8.90
CA ALA A 282 6.66 -16.62 8.53
C ALA A 282 6.42 -15.87 7.20
N HIS A 283 7.03 -14.70 7.03
CA HIS A 283 6.89 -13.92 5.81
C HIS A 283 7.60 -14.53 4.59
N LEU A 284 8.60 -15.40 4.77
CA LEU A 284 9.24 -16.14 3.68
C LEU A 284 8.36 -17.29 3.14
N CYS A 285 7.30 -17.68 3.86
CA CYS A 285 6.37 -18.74 3.47
C CYS A 285 5.35 -18.31 2.39
N TRP A 286 5.63 -17.25 1.64
CA TRP A 286 4.78 -16.79 0.55
C TRP A 286 4.87 -17.72 -0.67
N SER A 287 3.83 -17.66 -1.50
CA SER A 287 3.76 -18.38 -2.76
C SER A 287 2.97 -17.58 -3.80
N PRO A 288 3.31 -17.69 -5.09
CA PRO A 288 2.53 -17.03 -6.15
C PRO A 288 1.12 -17.63 -6.23
N VAL A 289 0.10 -16.78 -6.35
CA VAL A 289 -1.26 -17.22 -6.69
C VAL A 289 -1.26 -17.60 -8.16
N LYS A 290 -1.43 -18.90 -8.43
CA LYS A 290 -1.38 -19.48 -9.77
C LYS A 290 -2.79 -19.76 -10.27
N ALA A 291 -3.09 -19.36 -11.50
CA ALA A 291 -4.34 -19.74 -12.16
C ALA A 291 -4.40 -21.27 -12.42
N HIS A 292 -3.25 -21.91 -12.61
CA HIS A 292 -3.13 -23.35 -12.80
C HIS A 292 -1.86 -23.87 -12.09
N PRO A 293 -1.84 -25.07 -11.48
CA PRO A 293 -0.68 -25.58 -10.71
C PRO A 293 0.66 -25.56 -11.45
N THR A 294 0.62 -25.72 -12.78
CA THR A 294 1.78 -25.74 -13.68
C THR A 294 2.19 -24.36 -14.20
N SER A 295 1.37 -23.33 -13.99
CA SER A 295 1.70 -21.97 -14.43
C SER A 295 2.89 -21.40 -13.66
N ARG A 296 3.80 -20.74 -14.38
CA ARG A 296 4.89 -19.95 -13.79
C ARG A 296 4.52 -18.48 -13.92
N LEU A 297 4.57 -17.75 -12.82
CA LEU A 297 4.49 -16.29 -12.91
C LEU A 297 5.80 -15.77 -13.50
N PRO A 298 5.74 -14.78 -14.42
CA PRO A 298 6.93 -14.18 -14.98
C PRO A 298 7.73 -13.48 -13.87
N ARG A 299 9.03 -13.75 -13.84
CA ARG A 299 9.98 -12.93 -13.07
C ARG A 299 10.15 -11.60 -13.79
N ALA A 300 10.38 -10.53 -13.02
CA ALA A 300 10.73 -9.24 -13.59
C ALA A 300 11.92 -9.36 -14.57
N ALA A 301 11.82 -8.73 -15.73
CA ALA A 301 12.89 -8.73 -16.74
C ALA A 301 14.15 -7.98 -16.27
N VAL A 302 13.98 -7.05 -15.31
CA VAL A 302 15.04 -6.27 -14.68
C VAL A 302 15.07 -6.60 -13.18
N TYR A 303 16.25 -6.64 -12.58
CA TYR A 303 16.38 -6.85 -11.14
C TYR A 303 15.63 -5.76 -10.37
N ARG A 304 14.68 -6.19 -9.53
CA ARG A 304 13.84 -5.32 -8.68
C ARG A 304 14.00 -5.61 -7.21
N ALA A 305 14.03 -6.90 -6.88
CA ALA A 305 14.06 -7.41 -5.52
C ALA A 305 14.71 -8.80 -5.53
N PRO A 306 15.29 -9.25 -4.41
CA PRO A 306 15.85 -10.59 -4.30
C PRO A 306 14.79 -11.67 -4.47
N THR A 307 15.22 -12.87 -4.81
CA THR A 307 14.36 -14.02 -5.13
C THR A 307 13.47 -14.49 -3.98
N TRP A 308 13.81 -14.11 -2.75
CA TRP A 308 13.03 -14.39 -1.54
C TRP A 308 12.01 -13.32 -1.17
N SER A 309 12.04 -12.16 -1.82
CA SER A 309 10.99 -11.16 -1.65
C SER A 309 9.85 -11.42 -2.64
N TRP A 310 8.61 -11.29 -2.18
CA TRP A 310 7.43 -11.36 -3.05
C TRP A 310 7.46 -10.31 -4.18
N ALA A 311 8.22 -9.22 -4.01
CA ALA A 311 8.33 -8.17 -5.00
C ALA A 311 9.10 -8.58 -6.26
N CYS A 312 9.78 -9.73 -6.25
CA CYS A 312 10.53 -10.24 -7.42
C CYS A 312 9.63 -10.79 -8.55
N LEU A 313 8.35 -11.05 -8.27
CA LEU A 313 7.37 -11.55 -9.23
C LEU A 313 6.35 -10.49 -9.65
N ASP A 314 5.89 -10.61 -10.88
CA ASP A 314 4.76 -9.84 -11.40
C ASP A 314 3.47 -10.66 -11.22
N GLY A 315 2.81 -10.50 -10.08
CA GLY A 315 1.49 -11.10 -9.83
C GLY A 315 1.11 -11.15 -8.35
N ALA A 316 -0.09 -11.67 -8.09
CA ALA A 316 -0.60 -11.85 -6.73
C ALA A 316 0.18 -12.94 -5.99
N VAL A 317 0.36 -12.74 -4.69
CA VAL A 317 0.98 -13.72 -3.78
C VAL A 317 0.04 -14.04 -2.63
N ASP A 318 0.26 -15.20 -2.01
CA ASP A 318 -0.42 -15.66 -0.82
C ASP A 318 0.60 -16.09 0.23
N PHE A 319 0.26 -16.01 1.51
CA PHE A 319 1.10 -16.41 2.63
C PHE A 319 0.49 -17.63 3.32
N ARG A 320 1.27 -18.70 3.46
CA ARG A 320 0.83 -19.85 4.23
C ARG A 320 0.85 -19.54 5.72
N ASN A 321 -0.19 -19.99 6.42
CA ASN A 321 -0.20 -19.97 7.88
C ASN A 321 0.71 -21.11 8.35
N VAL A 322 1.91 -20.76 8.81
CA VAL A 322 2.89 -21.73 9.30
C VAL A 322 3.13 -21.45 10.77
N ASP A 323 3.02 -22.48 11.59
CA ASP A 323 3.46 -22.39 12.98
C ASP A 323 4.94 -22.01 12.98
N THR A 324 5.26 -20.89 13.65
CA THR A 324 6.56 -20.24 13.55
C THR A 324 7.67 -21.18 14.01
N PHE A 325 8.60 -21.49 13.12
CA PHE A 325 9.90 -22.06 13.50
C PHE A 325 10.78 -20.95 14.10
N GLU A 326 11.57 -21.28 15.12
CA GLU A 326 12.59 -20.35 15.62
C GLU A 326 13.70 -20.22 14.57
N VAL A 327 13.68 -19.09 13.85
CA VAL A 327 14.70 -18.71 12.86
C VAL A 327 15.22 -17.33 13.22
N ASP A 328 16.53 -17.25 13.43
CA ASP A 328 17.24 -16.02 13.71
C ASP A 328 17.83 -15.44 12.43
N VAL A 329 17.68 -14.13 12.25
CA VAL A 329 18.37 -13.40 11.17
C VAL A 329 19.79 -13.07 11.62
N VAL A 330 20.73 -13.94 11.26
CA VAL A 330 22.17 -13.83 11.60
C VAL A 330 22.81 -12.63 10.92
N LYS A 331 22.50 -12.41 9.64
CA LYS A 331 23.00 -11.27 8.89
C LYS A 331 21.99 -10.84 7.83
N CYS A 332 21.79 -9.54 7.67
CA CYS A 332 21.05 -8.97 6.56
C CYS A 332 21.84 -7.80 6.02
N ALA A 333 22.05 -7.74 4.71
CA ALA A 333 22.66 -6.61 4.04
C ALA A 333 21.72 -6.10 2.94
N LEU A 334 21.43 -4.80 2.96
CA LEU A 334 20.53 -4.12 2.04
C LEU A 334 21.30 -2.98 1.35
N GLN A 335 21.33 -2.99 0.02
CA GLN A 335 21.83 -1.87 -0.78
C GLN A 335 20.68 -1.24 -1.52
N LEU A 336 20.21 -0.09 -1.02
CA LEU A 336 19.21 0.71 -1.72
C LEU A 336 19.79 1.29 -3.01
N LYS A 337 18.94 1.53 -4.01
CA LYS A 337 19.43 2.22 -5.21
C LYS A 337 19.87 3.67 -4.90
N SER A 338 19.38 4.26 -3.80
CA SER A 338 19.77 5.58 -3.25
C SER A 338 19.46 5.61 -1.75
N PRO A 339 20.29 6.26 -0.91
CA PRO A 339 20.01 6.46 0.51
C PRO A 339 18.66 7.14 0.81
N GLN A 340 18.12 7.88 -0.17
CA GLN A 340 16.84 8.56 -0.04
C GLN A 340 15.64 7.61 -0.13
N TRP A 341 15.78 6.36 -0.59
CA TRP A 341 14.69 5.42 -0.88
C TRP A 341 14.44 4.40 0.22
N ALA A 342 14.26 4.85 1.47
CA ALA A 342 14.40 4.06 2.69
C ALA A 342 13.73 2.66 2.72
N LEU A 343 12.70 2.38 1.92
CA LEU A 343 12.06 1.06 1.80
C LEU A 343 11.59 0.73 0.36
N GLY A 344 12.08 1.46 -0.63
CA GLY A 344 11.62 1.41 -2.02
C GLY A 344 12.53 0.58 -2.93
N TRP A 345 13.19 1.23 -3.88
CA TRP A 345 14.02 0.56 -4.87
C TRP A 345 15.35 0.06 -4.31
N VAL A 346 15.71 -1.17 -4.69
CA VAL A 346 16.88 -1.88 -4.17
C VAL A 346 17.82 -2.33 -5.30
N ASN A 347 19.12 -2.21 -5.09
CA ASN A 347 20.18 -2.66 -5.99
C ASN A 347 20.60 -4.10 -5.72
N SER A 348 20.76 -4.47 -4.45
CA SER A 348 21.13 -5.83 -4.04
C SER A 348 20.75 -6.06 -2.59
N THR A 349 20.51 -7.31 -2.21
CA THR A 349 20.36 -7.71 -0.81
C THR A 349 20.92 -9.10 -0.59
N SER A 350 21.37 -9.38 0.62
CA SER A 350 21.64 -10.74 1.08
C SER A 350 21.07 -10.94 2.49
N VAL A 351 20.57 -12.14 2.75
CA VAL A 351 20.10 -12.54 4.07
C VAL A 351 20.73 -13.89 4.43
N VAL A 352 21.16 -14.00 5.68
CA VAL A 352 21.71 -15.22 6.28
C VAL A 352 20.84 -15.54 7.48
N LEU A 353 20.25 -16.73 7.44
CA LEU A 353 19.37 -17.25 8.47
C LEU A 353 20.11 -18.31 9.28
N GLY A 354 19.92 -18.30 10.59
CA GLY A 354 20.28 -19.38 11.50
C GLY A 354 19.00 -20.00 12.03
N ALA A 355 18.92 -21.32 12.06
CA ALA A 355 17.84 -21.99 12.79
C ALA A 355 18.35 -23.29 13.39
N LYS A 356 17.58 -23.80 14.34
CA LYS A 356 17.86 -25.07 14.99
C LYS A 356 17.67 -26.21 13.98
N ALA A 357 18.75 -26.95 13.72
CA ALA A 357 18.66 -28.19 12.97
C ALA A 357 17.90 -29.23 13.80
N ILE A 358 16.86 -29.82 13.21
CA ILE A 358 16.13 -30.95 13.81
C ILE A 358 16.56 -32.20 13.04
N ALA A 359 16.99 -33.24 13.76
CA ALA A 359 17.32 -34.51 13.12
C ALA A 359 16.05 -35.10 12.50
N MET A 360 16.16 -35.63 11.28
CA MET A 360 15.00 -36.25 10.60
C MET A 360 14.36 -37.39 11.40
N SER A 361 15.13 -38.05 12.27
CA SER A 361 14.65 -39.08 13.21
C SER A 361 13.68 -38.53 14.26
N ASP A 362 13.79 -37.24 14.58
CA ASP A 362 13.07 -36.58 15.66
C ASP A 362 11.83 -35.83 15.13
N MET A 363 11.65 -35.77 13.79
CA MET A 363 10.41 -35.29 13.19
C MET A 363 9.32 -36.34 13.39
N GLY A 364 8.29 -35.96 14.16
CA GLY A 364 7.12 -36.81 14.40
C GLY A 364 6.50 -37.34 13.11
N THR A 365 6.09 -38.61 13.13
CA THR A 365 5.56 -39.31 11.95
C THR A 365 4.39 -38.62 11.25
N GLU A 366 3.65 -37.71 11.91
CA GLU A 366 2.58 -36.91 11.27
C GLU A 366 3.11 -35.89 10.24
N VAL A 367 4.24 -35.22 10.51
CA VAL A 367 4.83 -34.22 9.58
C VAL A 367 5.32 -34.89 8.28
N ILE A 368 5.76 -36.14 8.39
CA ILE A 368 6.26 -36.95 7.27
C ILE A 368 5.11 -37.67 6.55
N LYS A 369 4.07 -38.09 7.28
CA LYS A 369 2.93 -38.88 6.73
C LYS A 369 2.08 -38.11 5.72
N GLU A 370 2.01 -36.79 5.81
CA GLU A 370 1.16 -36.06 4.87
C GLU A 370 1.73 -35.95 3.46
N GLY A 371 3.04 -36.16 3.21
CA GLY A 371 3.65 -36.22 1.86
C GLY A 371 3.47 -34.97 0.96
N LYS A 372 2.53 -34.08 1.29
CA LYS A 372 2.17 -32.82 0.62
C LYS A 372 3.18 -31.73 0.92
N PHE A 373 3.70 -31.69 2.15
CA PHE A 373 4.67 -30.68 2.58
C PHE A 373 5.90 -30.65 1.66
N VAL A 374 6.50 -31.81 1.37
CA VAL A 374 7.67 -31.91 0.49
C VAL A 374 7.33 -31.72 -0.99
N GLN A 375 6.20 -32.26 -1.48
CA GLN A 375 5.82 -32.16 -2.89
C GLN A 375 5.36 -30.74 -3.31
N ASP A 376 4.72 -29.98 -2.43
CA ASP A 376 4.29 -28.61 -2.72
C ASP A 376 5.46 -27.60 -2.62
N ILE A 377 6.48 -27.90 -1.81
CA ILE A 377 7.71 -27.08 -1.70
C ILE A 377 8.56 -27.18 -2.97
N ILE A 378 8.67 -28.36 -3.59
CA ILE A 378 9.42 -28.57 -4.84
C ILE A 378 8.77 -27.82 -6.03
N ARG A 379 7.49 -27.45 -5.94
CA ARG A 379 6.73 -26.78 -7.01
C ARG A 379 6.76 -25.24 -6.95
N SER A 380 7.41 -24.66 -5.95
CA SER A 380 7.54 -23.20 -5.80
C SER A 380 9.01 -22.77 -5.94
N PRO A 381 9.39 -22.12 -7.06
CA PRO A 381 10.77 -21.70 -7.31
C PRO A 381 11.27 -20.59 -6.35
N CYS A 382 10.41 -20.01 -5.52
CA CYS A 382 10.76 -18.96 -4.55
C CYS A 382 10.86 -19.47 -3.11
N THR A 383 10.25 -20.62 -2.78
CA THR A 383 10.22 -21.17 -1.41
C THR A 383 11.45 -22.03 -1.08
N SER A 384 12.41 -22.13 -2.00
CA SER A 384 13.65 -22.89 -1.81
C SER A 384 14.52 -22.37 -0.65
N MET A 385 14.23 -21.20 -0.08
CA MET A 385 15.05 -20.60 0.98
C MET A 385 14.78 -21.18 2.37
N ILE A 386 13.59 -21.74 2.63
CA ILE A 386 13.28 -22.40 3.92
C ILE A 386 13.81 -23.85 3.93
N LEU A 387 14.19 -24.41 2.77
CA LEU A 387 14.67 -25.79 2.68
C LEU A 387 16.14 -26.00 3.15
N ILE A 388 16.91 -24.95 3.43
CA ILE A 388 18.31 -25.09 3.90
C ILE A 388 18.40 -24.98 5.43
N LEU A 389 17.47 -25.58 6.17
CA LEU A 389 17.63 -25.77 7.62
C LEU A 389 17.32 -27.20 8.10
N CYS A 390 17.00 -28.12 7.18
CA CYS A 390 16.59 -29.49 7.53
C CYS A 390 17.41 -30.63 6.88
N LEU A 391 18.55 -30.36 6.23
CA LEU A 391 19.36 -31.43 5.61
C LEU A 391 20.83 -31.34 6.02
N SER A 392 21.15 -31.78 7.24
CA SER A 392 22.53 -32.13 7.60
C SER A 392 22.71 -33.65 7.52
N GLY A 393 23.20 -34.09 6.37
CA GLY A 393 23.66 -35.46 6.17
C GLY A 393 24.83 -35.58 5.19
N SER A 394 25.41 -34.47 4.70
CA SER A 394 26.65 -34.49 3.93
C SER A 394 27.10 -33.06 3.61
N LYS A 395 28.38 -32.78 3.85
CA LYS A 395 29.07 -31.52 3.53
C LYS A 395 28.71 -31.04 2.12
N LEU A 396 28.05 -29.90 2.00
CA LEU A 396 28.04 -29.09 0.78
C LEU A 396 28.78 -27.79 1.07
N ALA A 397 30.09 -27.82 0.81
CA ALA A 397 30.89 -26.61 0.67
C ALA A 397 30.70 -26.08 -0.76
N GLY A 398 30.16 -24.88 -0.90
CA GLY A 398 30.08 -24.18 -2.18
C GLY A 398 29.33 -22.85 -2.05
N PRO A 399 29.81 -21.75 -2.65
CA PRO A 399 29.13 -20.47 -2.59
C PRO A 399 27.87 -20.51 -3.48
N LEU A 400 26.70 -20.29 -2.88
CA LEU A 400 25.47 -20.05 -3.65
C LEU A 400 25.52 -18.59 -4.14
N LEU A 401 26.07 -18.40 -5.34
CA LEU A 401 26.24 -17.13 -6.04
C LEU A 401 24.99 -16.71 -6.83
N ALA A 402 24.79 -15.38 -6.84
CA ALA A 402 24.11 -14.49 -7.80
C ALA A 402 22.58 -14.59 -7.99
#